data_AF-A0A2V7KDZ3-F1
#
_entry.id   AF-A0A2V7KDZ3-F1
#
_cell.length_a   1.000
_cell.length_b   1.000
_cell.length_c   1.000
_cell.angle_alpha   90.00
_cell.angle_beta   90.00
_cell.angle_gamma   90.00
#
_symmetry.space_group_name_H-M   'P 1'
#
loop_
_entity.id
_entity.type
_entity.pdbx_description
1 polymer ?
#
loop_
_entity_poly.entity_id
_entity_poly.type
_entity_poly.pdbx_seq_one_letter_code
_entity_poly.pdbx_strand_id
1 'polypeptide(L)' 'RAFSRDDNLAGIRGYVEDSGEGRWTVDEALRLDVPAPVITLSLLARLRSRQEESFGAKLIAALRHEFGGHAVQTK' A
#
# COMPACT_ATOMS: atom_id res chain seq x y z
N ARG A 1 -3.41 3.72 -16.63
CA ARG A 1 -2.75 4.99 -16.98
C ARG A 1 -2.93 6.03 -15.87
N ALA A 2 -2.36 5.81 -14.68
CA ALA A 2 -2.54 6.72 -13.54
C ALA A 2 -2.04 8.15 -13.84
N PHE A 3 -0.82 8.26 -14.38
CA PHE A 3 -0.25 9.55 -14.77
C PHE A 3 -0.99 10.23 -15.92
N SER A 4 -1.60 9.50 -16.85
CA SER A 4 -2.33 10.16 -17.95
C SER A 4 -3.58 10.90 -17.51
N ARG A 5 -4.05 10.69 -16.27
CA ARG A 5 -5.19 11.42 -15.69
C ARG A 5 -4.73 12.57 -14.80
N ASP A 6 -3.60 12.40 -14.12
CA ASP A 6 -2.96 13.39 -13.25
C ASP A 6 -1.45 13.10 -13.19
N ASP A 7 -0.66 13.89 -13.90
CA ASP A 7 0.79 13.71 -14.02
C ASP A 7 1.51 13.86 -12.66
N ASN A 8 0.92 14.60 -11.71
CA ASN A 8 1.53 14.88 -10.41
C ASN A 8 0.86 14.13 -9.25
N LEU A 9 -0.19 13.35 -9.52
CA LEU A 9 -0.99 12.65 -8.51
C LEU A 9 -1.45 13.60 -7.37
N ALA A 10 -1.73 14.86 -7.71
CA ALA A 10 -2.02 15.94 -6.77
C ALA A 10 -3.28 15.66 -5.94
N GLY A 11 -4.27 14.99 -6.53
CA GLY A 11 -5.53 14.62 -5.87
C GLY A 11 -5.45 13.37 -4.99
N ILE A 12 -4.34 12.63 -5.01
CA ILE A 12 -4.20 11.35 -4.32
C ILE A 12 -3.35 11.53 -3.06
N ARG A 13 -3.86 11.03 -1.93
CA ARG A 13 -3.09 10.91 -0.70
C ARG A 13 -2.14 9.72 -0.81
N GLY A 14 -0.93 9.85 -0.28
CA GLY A 14 0.10 8.80 -0.22
C GLY A 14 -0.23 7.70 0.79
N TYR A 15 -1.49 7.30 0.87
CA TYR A 15 -1.99 6.28 1.77
C TYR A 15 -2.34 5.03 0.96
N VAL A 16 -1.74 3.90 1.31
CA VAL A 16 -1.97 2.62 0.63
C VAL A 16 -2.88 1.75 1.50
N GLU A 17 -4.14 1.61 1.10
CA GLU A 17 -5.15 0.76 1.78
C GLU A 17 -4.83 -0.72 1.66
N ASP A 18 -5.08 -1.50 2.71
CA ASP A 18 -5.12 -2.97 2.70
C ASP A 18 -6.43 -3.52 3.23
N SER A 19 -6.81 -4.68 2.70
CA SER A 19 -7.97 -5.48 3.10
C SER A 19 -7.71 -6.35 4.34
N GLY A 20 -6.48 -6.39 4.85
CA GLY A 20 -6.11 -7.09 6.08
C GLY A 20 -5.45 -8.46 5.89
N GLU A 21 -5.51 -9.08 4.71
CA GLU A 21 -4.96 -10.43 4.49
C GLU A 21 -3.44 -10.47 4.69
N GLY A 22 -2.73 -9.41 4.28
CA GLY A 22 -1.28 -9.31 4.50
C GLY A 22 -0.92 -9.25 5.99
N ARG A 23 -1.77 -8.64 6.83
CA ARG A 23 -1.60 -8.63 8.29
C ARG A 23 -1.87 -10.01 8.86
N TRP A 24 -2.99 -10.61 8.48
CA TRP A 24 -3.35 -11.97 8.88
C TRP A 24 -2.23 -12.97 8.53
N THR A 25 -1.65 -12.89 7.33
CA THR A 25 -0.55 -13.78 6.92
C THR A 25 0.70 -13.60 7.77
N VAL A 26 1.07 -12.37 8.11
CA VAL A 26 2.24 -12.10 8.96
C VAL A 26 1.99 -12.60 10.39
N ASP A 27 0.80 -12.35 10.93
CA ASP A 27 0.42 -12.81 12.28
C ASP A 27 0.43 -14.35 12.35
N GLU A 28 -0.09 -15.03 11.33
CA GLU A 28 -0.09 -16.50 11.27
C GLU A 28 1.31 -17.08 11.08
N ALA A 29 2.17 -16.44 10.28
CA ALA A 29 3.56 -16.84 10.13
C ALA A 29 4.34 -16.77 11.46
N LEU A 30 4.10 -15.73 12.26
CA LEU A 30 4.67 -15.62 13.60
C LEU A 30 4.15 -16.72 14.53
N ARG A 31 2.84 -17.02 14.50
CA ARG A 31 2.23 -18.06 15.34
C ARG A 31 2.76 -19.47 15.03
N LEU A 32 3.15 -19.70 13.78
CA LEU A 32 3.66 -20.99 13.29
C LEU A 32 5.20 -21.08 13.30
N ASP A 33 5.90 -20.04 13.76
CA ASP A 33 7.37 -19.94 13.68
C ASP A 33 7.91 -20.11 12.24
N VAL A 34 7.17 -19.62 11.25
CA VAL A 34 7.53 -19.71 9.82
C VAL A 34 8.11 -18.38 9.34
N PRO A 35 9.29 -18.37 8.70
CA PRO A 35 9.87 -17.14 8.16
C PRO A 35 9.09 -16.64 6.94
N ALA A 36 8.51 -15.43 7.05
CA ALA A 36 7.77 -14.76 5.97
C ALA A 36 8.31 -13.35 5.66
N PRO A 37 9.60 -13.20 5.30
CA PRO A 37 10.27 -11.89 5.23
C PRO A 37 9.68 -10.96 4.17
N VAL A 38 9.37 -11.46 2.98
CA VAL A 38 8.92 -10.62 1.85
C VAL A 38 7.54 -10.00 2.11
N ILE A 39 6.58 -10.79 2.59
CA ILE A 39 5.24 -10.28 2.91
C ILE A 39 5.28 -9.36 4.14
N THR A 40 6.13 -9.65 5.12
CA THR A 40 6.36 -8.79 6.29
C THR A 40 6.89 -7.42 5.86
N LEU A 41 7.95 -7.39 5.04
CA LEU A 41 8.49 -6.14 4.50
C LEU A 41 7.46 -5.38 3.64
N SER A 42 6.64 -6.10 2.89
CA SER A 42 5.56 -5.50 2.09
C SER A 42 4.49 -4.84 2.96
N LEU A 43 4.11 -5.48 4.07
CA LEU A 43 3.19 -4.91 5.06
C LEU A 43 3.80 -3.68 5.73
N LEU A 44 5.08 -3.72 6.11
CA LEU A 44 5.78 -2.58 6.71
C LEU A 44 5.90 -1.40 5.75
N ALA A 45 6.18 -1.64 4.47
CA ALA A 45 6.20 -0.58 3.45
C ALA A 45 4.83 0.11 3.32
N ARG A 46 3.75 -0.67 3.44
CA ARG A 46 2.39 -0.12 3.48
C ARG A 46 2.11 0.68 4.73
N LEU A 47 2.48 0.18 5.91
CA LEU A 47 2.31 0.93 7.16
C LEU A 47 3.09 2.24 7.13
N ARG A 48 4.27 2.26 6.48
CA ARG A 48 5.05 3.48 6.26
C ARG A 48 4.29 4.53 5.45
N SER A 49 3.41 4.14 4.53
CA SER A 49 2.57 5.10 3.77
C SER A 49 1.63 5.89 4.67
N ARG A 50 1.32 5.37 5.86
CA ARG A 50 0.41 6.03 6.81
C ARG A 50 1.11 7.10 7.65
N GLN A 51 2.45 7.15 7.58
CA GLN A 51 3.27 8.18 8.20
C GLN A 51 3.31 9.43 7.29
N GLU A 52 4.08 10.45 7.65
CA GLU A 52 4.15 11.72 6.90
C GLU A 52 4.40 11.49 5.39
N GLU A 53 3.72 12.29 4.55
CA GLU A 53 3.50 11.95 3.13
C GLU A 53 4.81 11.74 2.34
N SER A 54 4.89 10.61 1.62
CA SER A 54 5.93 10.36 0.63
C SER A 54 5.34 10.25 -0.79
N PHE A 55 6.03 10.82 -1.78
CA PHE A 55 5.63 10.73 -3.20
C PHE A 55 5.56 9.27 -3.69
N GLY A 56 6.48 8.43 -3.24
CA GLY A 56 6.49 7.00 -3.57
C GLY A 56 5.22 6.28 -3.12
N ALA A 57 4.66 6.63 -1.96
CA ALA A 57 3.41 6.05 -1.50
C ALA A 57 2.19 6.47 -2.34
N LYS A 58 2.16 7.70 -2.88
CA LYS A 58 1.13 8.16 -3.83
C LYS A 58 1.15 7.35 -5.10
N LEU A 59 2.35 7.11 -5.64
CA LEU A 59 2.52 6.28 -6.83
C LEU A 59 1.99 4.86 -6.62
N ILE A 60 2.34 4.23 -5.50
CA ILE A 60 1.85 2.87 -5.20
C ILE A 60 0.32 2.83 -5.03
N ALA A 61 -0.26 3.81 -4.33
CA ALA A 61 -1.71 3.92 -4.16
C ALA A 61 -2.41 4.04 -5.53
N ALA A 62 -1.90 4.92 -6.41
CA ALA A 62 -2.46 5.12 -7.75
C ALA A 62 -2.39 3.86 -8.63
N LEU A 63 -1.27 3.12 -8.60
CA LEU A 63 -1.12 1.88 -9.36
C LEU A 63 -2.08 0.79 -8.88
N ARG A 64 -2.22 0.63 -7.56
CA ARG A 64 -3.15 -0.37 -6.98
C ARG A 64 -4.60 -0.07 -7.31
N HIS A 65 -4.97 1.19 -7.38
CA HIS A 65 -6.30 1.60 -7.83
C HIS A 65 -6.51 1.28 -9.32
N GLU A 66 -5.58 1.70 -10.17
CA GLU A 66 -5.72 1.58 -11.62
C GLU A 66 -5.79 0.12 -12.10
N PHE A 67 -4.97 -0.76 -11.52
CA PHE A 67 -4.88 -2.15 -11.99
C PHE A 67 -5.68 -3.14 -11.12
N GLY A 68 -5.83 -2.85 -9.83
CA GLY A 68 -6.45 -3.75 -8.86
C GLY A 68 -7.80 -3.26 -8.33
N GLY A 69 -8.27 -2.08 -8.74
CA GLY A 69 -9.53 -1.51 -8.24
C GLY A 69 -9.52 -1.16 -6.75
N HIS A 70 -8.35 -1.12 -6.10
CA HIS A 70 -8.24 -0.82 -4.68
C HIS A 70 -8.69 0.62 -4.38
N ALA A 71 -9.32 0.82 -3.22
CA ALA A 71 -9.71 2.15 -2.77
C ALA A 71 -8.50 3.07 -2.59
N VAL A 72 -8.68 4.35 -2.88
CA VAL A 72 -7.68 5.42 -2.66
C VAL A 72 -8.29 6.50 -1.79
N GLN A 73 -7.48 7.08 -0.91
CA GLN A 73 -7.86 8.27 -0.18
C GLN A 73 -7.53 9.50 -1.01
N THR A 74 -8.53 10.36 -1.21
CA THR A 74 -8.34 11.70 -1.77
C THR A 74 -8.02 12.68 -0.66
N LYS A 75 -7.40 13.81 -1.01
CA LYS A 75 -7.22 14.93 -0.09
C LYS A 75 -8.53 15.63 0.23
#